data_AF-A0A8G2BUG5-F1
#
_entry.id   AF-A0A8G2BUG5-F1
#
_cell.length_a   1.000
_cell.length_b   1.000
_cell.length_c   1.000
_cell.angle_alpha   90.00
_cell.angle_beta   90.00
_cell.angle_gamma   90.00
#
_symmetry.space_group_name_H-M   'P 1'
#
loop_
_entity.id
_entity.type
_entity.pdbx_description
1 polymer ?
#
loop_
_entity_poly.entity_id
_entity_poly.type
_entity_poly.pdbx_seq_one_letter_code
_entity_poly.pdbx_strand_id
1 'polypeptide(L)'
;MKKSLLYLFTIICSLYFITACSDDEKPVTWQDISKTYTGNQLDLGTSLIGSVGSVKLEAVSADKVNLVLTDILPGENEVTLSAILMKGGESSSFPGDFIIKGMATISTGELTVNGYILKGILKLDIVREMTSSVVGNWDLTIQDGKTADVFISVKGTPLDDLLNSMGPVVGQLLAQKVEKVSVLFGENGQLVVGYKMPGSDAIDLPPAEIAPVLVNLLTWYEKDGIVYIAARKDIVDIIVALIPKLSEIDITPYLSLLELNGSFYVLPIHATIEANNARLYVTKDFVQKVWPLIKTLIPADSQYAFLLPIVDSAINSAQSIEIGLGFTTPCIIPAD
;
A
#
# COMPACT_ATOMS: atom_id res chain seq x y z
N MET A 1 -50.37 -10.84 -53.13
CA MET A 1 -49.17 -11.71 -53.00
C MET A 1 -47.99 -10.98 -52.34
N LYS A 2 -48.16 -10.41 -51.13
CA LYS A 2 -47.14 -9.56 -50.49
C LYS A 2 -46.60 -10.05 -49.14
N LYS A 3 -47.19 -11.12 -48.57
CA LYS A 3 -46.74 -11.70 -47.29
C LYS A 3 -45.78 -12.87 -47.49
N SER A 4 -45.96 -13.69 -48.53
CA SER A 4 -45.10 -14.86 -48.80
C SER A 4 -43.67 -14.53 -49.28
N LEU A 5 -43.45 -13.37 -49.90
CA LEU A 5 -42.13 -12.96 -50.40
C LEU A 5 -41.21 -12.47 -49.25
N LEU A 6 -41.81 -11.87 -48.21
CA LEU A 6 -41.07 -11.33 -47.07
C LEU A 6 -40.58 -12.45 -46.13
N TYR A 7 -41.36 -13.53 -46.00
CA TYR A 7 -40.94 -14.73 -45.26
C TYR A 7 -39.83 -15.51 -45.97
N LEU A 8 -39.84 -15.56 -47.31
CA LEU A 8 -38.76 -16.19 -48.07
C LEU A 8 -37.44 -15.42 -47.94
N PHE A 9 -37.50 -14.08 -47.87
CA PHE A 9 -36.33 -13.23 -47.68
C PHE A 9 -35.76 -13.34 -46.24
N THR A 10 -36.60 -13.49 -45.22
CA THR A 10 -36.14 -13.71 -43.83
C THR A 10 -35.58 -15.12 -43.59
N ILE A 11 -36.11 -16.14 -44.27
CA ILE A 11 -35.57 -17.50 -44.19
C ILE A 11 -34.25 -17.63 -44.96
N ILE A 12 -34.11 -16.97 -46.12
CA ILE A 12 -32.83 -16.90 -46.84
C ILE A 12 -31.79 -16.11 -46.03
N CYS A 13 -32.14 -14.98 -45.43
CA CYS A 13 -31.22 -14.23 -44.57
C CYS A 13 -30.78 -15.02 -43.33
N SER A 14 -31.65 -15.84 -42.72
CA SER A 14 -31.28 -16.67 -41.56
C SER A 14 -30.40 -17.88 -41.92
N LEU A 15 -30.36 -18.28 -43.20
CA LEU A 15 -29.43 -19.30 -43.69
C LEU A 15 -28.07 -18.73 -44.14
N TYR A 16 -27.98 -17.42 -44.41
CA TYR A 16 -26.71 -16.74 -44.76
C TYR A 16 -25.92 -16.22 -43.53
N PHE A 17 -26.50 -16.24 -42.32
CA PHE A 17 -25.81 -15.83 -41.08
C PHE A 17 -25.12 -16.99 -40.32
N ILE A 18 -25.09 -18.20 -40.87
CA ILE A 18 -24.29 -19.32 -40.29
C ILE A 18 -22.99 -19.56 -41.10
N THR A 19 -22.62 -18.64 -42.00
CA THR A 19 -21.33 -18.69 -42.70
C THR A 19 -20.53 -17.40 -42.48
N ALA A 20 -20.27 -17.05 -41.22
CA ALA A 20 -19.25 -16.09 -40.77
C ALA A 20 -19.23 -16.12 -39.23
N CYS A 21 -18.25 -16.63 -38.49
CA CYS A 21 -16.87 -16.98 -38.79
C CYS A 21 -16.61 -18.44 -38.42
N SER A 22 -16.23 -19.28 -39.39
CA SER A 22 -15.21 -20.29 -39.11
C SER A 22 -13.90 -19.51 -38.98
N ASP A 23 -13.71 -18.86 -37.84
CA ASP A 23 -12.37 -18.42 -37.51
C ASP A 23 -11.65 -19.72 -37.17
N ASP A 24 -10.89 -20.24 -38.14
CA ASP A 24 -9.88 -21.28 -37.97
C ASP A 24 -8.76 -20.72 -37.05
N GLU A 25 -9.13 -20.15 -35.90
CA GLU A 25 -8.20 -19.89 -34.83
C GLU A 25 -7.75 -21.26 -34.35
N LYS A 26 -6.50 -21.59 -34.68
CA LYS A 26 -5.83 -22.75 -34.13
C LYS A 26 -6.08 -22.75 -32.61
N PRO A 27 -6.50 -23.89 -32.03
CA PRO A 27 -6.77 -23.94 -30.60
C PRO A 27 -5.51 -23.51 -29.85
N VAL A 28 -5.63 -22.48 -29.01
CA VAL A 28 -4.52 -21.96 -28.19
C VAL A 28 -4.00 -23.10 -27.32
N THR A 29 -2.71 -23.38 -27.44
CA THR A 29 -2.02 -24.43 -26.68
C THR A 29 -1.35 -23.83 -25.44
N TRP A 30 -1.00 -24.68 -24.48
CA TRP A 30 -0.32 -24.25 -23.26
C TRP A 30 1.08 -23.69 -23.53
N GLN A 31 1.67 -23.93 -24.70
CA GLN A 31 2.93 -23.31 -25.09
C GLN A 31 2.74 -21.84 -25.51
N ASP A 32 1.60 -21.52 -26.14
CA ASP A 32 1.33 -20.21 -26.73
C ASP A 32 1.14 -19.10 -25.69
N ILE A 33 0.95 -19.46 -24.43
CA ILE A 33 0.80 -18.52 -23.31
C ILE A 33 2.14 -18.01 -22.76
N SER A 34 3.28 -18.59 -23.18
CA SER A 34 4.60 -18.21 -22.68
C SER A 34 5.06 -16.87 -23.25
N LYS A 35 4.89 -15.79 -22.48
CA LYS A 35 5.30 -14.42 -22.85
C LYS A 35 5.31 -13.51 -21.64
N THR A 36 5.79 -12.29 -21.84
CA THR A 36 5.63 -11.20 -20.86
C THR A 36 4.33 -10.45 -21.14
N TYR A 37 3.48 -10.37 -20.12
CA TYR A 37 2.22 -9.63 -20.12
C TYR A 37 2.43 -8.25 -19.48
N THR A 38 2.00 -7.20 -20.16
CA THR A 38 2.11 -5.79 -19.74
C THR A 38 0.96 -4.97 -20.32
N GLY A 39 0.69 -3.79 -19.75
CA GLY A 39 -0.27 -2.85 -20.31
C GLY A 39 -1.66 -3.49 -20.49
N ASN A 40 -2.27 -3.29 -21.66
CA ASN A 40 -3.61 -3.81 -21.97
C ASN A 40 -3.71 -5.35 -22.03
N GLN A 41 -2.59 -6.07 -21.98
CA GLN A 41 -2.57 -7.54 -21.93
C GLN A 41 -2.50 -8.09 -20.51
N LEU A 42 -2.39 -7.22 -19.49
CA LEU A 42 -2.29 -7.58 -18.09
C LEU A 42 -3.37 -6.84 -17.27
N ASP A 43 -4.24 -7.59 -16.61
CA ASP A 43 -5.23 -7.09 -15.66
C ASP A 43 -4.87 -7.62 -14.26
N LEU A 44 -4.46 -6.74 -13.35
CA LEU A 44 -4.07 -7.09 -11.98
C LEU A 44 -5.20 -6.93 -10.95
N GLY A 45 -6.46 -6.93 -11.39
CA GLY A 45 -7.60 -6.80 -10.49
C GLY A 45 -7.80 -5.38 -9.94
N THR A 46 -8.86 -5.20 -9.15
CA THR A 46 -9.39 -3.87 -8.76
C THR A 46 -8.66 -3.20 -7.59
N SER A 47 -7.81 -3.92 -6.86
CA SER A 47 -6.93 -3.35 -5.82
C SER A 47 -5.70 -2.65 -6.39
N LEU A 48 -5.39 -2.88 -7.68
CA LEU A 48 -4.22 -2.35 -8.38
C LEU A 48 -4.63 -1.70 -9.71
N ILE A 49 -5.46 -0.65 -9.68
CA ILE A 49 -5.84 0.08 -10.90
C ILE A 49 -4.62 0.81 -11.47
N GLY A 50 -3.86 0.20 -12.36
CA GLY A 50 -2.74 0.82 -13.08
C GLY A 50 -1.73 -0.24 -13.52
N SER A 51 -1.53 -0.36 -14.83
CA SER A 51 -0.65 -1.31 -15.50
C SER A 51 0.83 -0.97 -15.30
N VAL A 52 1.28 -0.89 -14.05
CA VAL A 52 2.69 -0.74 -13.71
C VAL A 52 3.21 -2.10 -13.24
N GLY A 53 4.33 -2.51 -13.82
CA GLY A 53 4.89 -3.84 -13.65
C GLY A 53 4.61 -4.79 -14.82
N SER A 54 5.15 -5.99 -14.72
CA SER A 54 5.00 -7.02 -15.76
C SER A 54 4.90 -8.41 -15.15
N VAL A 55 4.24 -9.31 -15.88
CA VAL A 55 4.22 -10.73 -15.53
C VAL A 55 4.83 -11.52 -16.68
N LYS A 56 6.00 -12.12 -16.45
CA LYS A 56 6.52 -13.14 -17.35
C LYS A 56 5.88 -14.47 -16.99
N LEU A 57 5.16 -15.07 -17.93
CA LEU A 57 4.65 -16.43 -17.80
C LEU A 57 5.51 -17.35 -18.67
N GLU A 58 5.99 -18.43 -18.07
CA GLU A 58 6.73 -19.48 -18.76
C GLU A 58 6.00 -20.80 -18.55
N ALA A 59 5.44 -21.37 -19.62
CA ALA A 59 4.81 -22.67 -19.54
C ALA A 59 5.86 -23.76 -19.48
N VAL A 60 5.81 -24.54 -18.40
CA VAL A 60 6.75 -25.64 -18.13
C VAL A 60 6.18 -26.95 -18.66
N SER A 61 4.88 -27.14 -18.52
CA SER A 61 4.11 -28.31 -18.99
C SER A 61 2.64 -27.95 -19.13
N ALA A 62 1.81 -28.91 -19.56
CA ALA A 62 0.36 -28.71 -19.71
C ALA A 62 -0.37 -28.37 -18.38
N ASP A 63 0.27 -28.67 -17.24
CA ASP A 63 -0.26 -28.52 -15.89
C ASP A 63 0.56 -27.55 -15.00
N LYS A 64 1.62 -26.95 -15.53
CA LYS A 64 2.53 -26.10 -14.76
C LYS A 64 3.07 -24.91 -15.53
N VAL A 65 3.11 -23.76 -14.86
CA VAL A 65 3.78 -22.54 -15.32
C VAL A 65 4.71 -22.00 -14.24
N ASN A 66 5.70 -21.21 -14.64
CA ASN A 66 6.41 -20.30 -13.77
C ASN A 66 5.93 -18.87 -14.07
N LEU A 67 5.75 -18.09 -13.01
CA LEU A 67 5.43 -16.67 -13.08
C LEU A 67 6.60 -15.88 -12.51
N VAL A 68 6.97 -14.80 -13.19
CA VAL A 68 7.88 -13.77 -12.67
C VAL A 68 7.09 -12.47 -12.62
N LEU A 69 6.80 -12.01 -11.41
CA LEU A 69 6.11 -10.76 -11.12
C LEU A 69 7.15 -9.67 -10.92
N THR A 70 7.20 -8.66 -11.77
CA THR A 70 8.19 -7.57 -11.68
C THR A 70 7.49 -6.25 -11.39
N ASP A 71 7.95 -5.53 -10.36
CA ASP A 71 7.44 -4.22 -9.93
C ASP A 71 5.92 -4.18 -9.63
N ILE A 72 5.35 -5.31 -9.23
CA ILE A 72 3.92 -5.45 -8.88
C ILE A 72 3.69 -5.32 -7.38
N LEU A 73 4.60 -5.87 -6.57
CA LEU A 73 4.43 -5.96 -5.12
C LEU A 73 5.31 -4.93 -4.41
N PRO A 74 4.78 -4.19 -3.42
CA PRO A 74 5.59 -3.25 -2.66
C PRO A 74 6.67 -4.00 -1.86
N GLY A 75 7.91 -3.54 -1.95
CA GLY A 75 9.06 -4.15 -1.26
C GLY A 75 9.73 -5.31 -2.00
N GLU A 76 9.17 -5.74 -3.13
CA GLU A 76 9.72 -6.80 -3.97
C GLU A 76 9.88 -6.31 -5.41
N ASN A 77 11.14 -6.15 -5.86
CA ASN A 77 11.41 -5.78 -7.25
C ASN A 77 10.97 -6.90 -8.20
N GLU A 78 11.19 -8.15 -7.79
CA GLU A 78 10.85 -9.33 -8.57
C GLU A 78 10.49 -10.51 -7.66
N VAL A 79 9.41 -11.20 -7.98
CA VAL A 79 9.00 -12.45 -7.32
C VAL A 79 8.82 -13.53 -8.36
N THR A 80 9.50 -14.66 -8.18
CA THR A 80 9.32 -15.85 -9.01
C THR A 80 8.54 -16.92 -8.25
N LEU A 81 7.51 -17.49 -8.86
CA LEU A 81 6.78 -18.62 -8.31
C LEU A 81 6.38 -19.66 -9.36
N SER A 82 6.29 -20.92 -8.94
CA SER A 82 5.63 -21.96 -9.73
C SER A 82 4.14 -21.98 -9.44
N ALA A 83 3.33 -22.13 -10.48
CA ALA A 83 1.88 -22.22 -10.38
C ALA A 83 1.33 -23.40 -11.18
N ILE A 84 0.17 -23.88 -10.76
CA ILE A 84 -0.63 -24.89 -11.44
C ILE A 84 -1.34 -24.23 -12.62
N LEU A 85 -1.29 -24.90 -13.77
CA LEU A 85 -2.05 -24.54 -14.97
C LEU A 85 -3.17 -25.55 -15.18
N MET A 86 -4.38 -25.07 -15.46
CA MET A 86 -5.50 -25.92 -15.84
C MET A 86 -6.13 -25.37 -17.12
N LYS A 87 -6.59 -26.26 -18.00
CA LYS A 87 -7.40 -25.84 -19.15
C LYS A 87 -8.78 -25.41 -18.66
N GLY A 88 -9.22 -24.22 -19.04
CA GLY A 88 -10.57 -23.73 -18.73
C GLY A 88 -11.61 -24.12 -19.80
N GLY A 89 -12.87 -23.74 -19.58
CA GLY A 89 -14.00 -24.03 -20.49
C GLY A 89 -15.38 -23.94 -19.81
N GLU A 90 -16.45 -24.28 -20.52
CA GLU A 90 -17.86 -24.07 -20.09
C GLU A 90 -18.25 -24.72 -18.74
N SER A 91 -17.47 -25.69 -18.25
CA SER A 91 -17.70 -26.36 -16.95
C SER A 91 -16.88 -25.79 -15.78
N SER A 92 -15.92 -24.90 -16.04
CA SER A 92 -15.16 -24.23 -14.98
C SER A 92 -15.88 -22.95 -14.55
N SER A 93 -15.97 -22.70 -13.24
CA SER A 93 -16.51 -21.46 -12.67
C SER A 93 -15.70 -20.19 -13.01
N PHE A 94 -14.65 -20.31 -13.83
CA PHE A 94 -13.79 -19.22 -14.28
C PHE A 94 -13.88 -19.08 -15.81
N PRO A 95 -14.11 -17.87 -16.36
CA PRO A 95 -14.40 -17.66 -17.78
C PRO A 95 -13.15 -17.66 -18.70
N GLY A 96 -12.10 -18.44 -18.41
CA GLY A 96 -10.81 -18.39 -19.13
C GLY A 96 -10.49 -19.62 -19.99
N ASP A 97 -9.57 -19.45 -20.95
CA ASP A 97 -8.96 -20.52 -21.76
C ASP A 97 -8.00 -21.36 -20.90
N PHE A 98 -7.33 -20.70 -19.95
CA PHE A 98 -6.44 -21.30 -18.97
C PHE A 98 -6.67 -20.67 -17.60
N ILE A 99 -6.58 -21.48 -16.54
CA ILE A 99 -6.68 -21.07 -15.14
C ILE A 99 -5.33 -21.28 -14.48
N ILE A 100 -4.89 -20.31 -13.67
CA ILE A 100 -3.59 -20.28 -13.00
C ILE A 100 -3.83 -20.18 -11.50
N LYS A 101 -3.16 -21.03 -10.71
CA LYS A 101 -3.18 -20.99 -9.25
C LYS A 101 -1.79 -21.25 -8.68
N GLY A 102 -1.24 -20.32 -7.93
CA GLY A 102 0.09 -20.41 -7.34
C GLY A 102 0.13 -19.84 -5.93
N MET A 103 1.09 -20.32 -5.15
CA MET A 103 1.41 -19.79 -3.83
C MET A 103 2.93 -19.69 -3.69
N ALA A 104 3.41 -18.70 -2.95
CA ALA A 104 4.82 -18.53 -2.61
C ALA A 104 4.99 -17.86 -1.25
N THR A 105 6.07 -18.20 -0.56
CA THR A 105 6.54 -17.43 0.60
C THR A 105 7.61 -16.46 0.10
N ILE A 106 7.43 -15.17 0.41
CA ILE A 106 8.35 -14.09 0.03
C ILE A 106 8.92 -13.43 1.28
N SER A 107 9.88 -12.52 1.12
CA SER A 107 10.55 -11.89 2.27
C SER A 107 9.62 -11.08 3.15
N THR A 108 8.47 -10.71 2.60
CA THR A 108 7.54 -9.76 3.17
C THR A 108 6.14 -10.34 3.41
N GLY A 109 5.99 -11.68 3.37
CA GLY A 109 4.74 -12.39 3.66
C GLY A 109 4.50 -13.65 2.82
N GLU A 110 3.25 -14.10 2.81
CA GLU A 110 2.76 -15.13 1.90
C GLU A 110 2.04 -14.51 0.70
N LEU A 111 2.16 -15.15 -0.46
CA LEU A 111 1.62 -14.67 -1.72
C LEU A 111 0.75 -15.76 -2.33
N THR A 112 -0.49 -15.42 -2.65
CA THR A 112 -1.40 -16.25 -3.44
C THR A 112 -1.70 -15.56 -4.76
N VAL A 113 -1.58 -16.32 -5.85
CA VAL A 113 -1.89 -15.87 -7.20
C VAL A 113 -2.99 -16.74 -7.77
N ASN A 114 -4.14 -16.16 -8.07
CA ASN A 114 -5.22 -16.81 -8.79
C ASN A 114 -5.49 -16.03 -10.08
N GLY A 115 -5.79 -16.71 -11.17
CA GLY A 115 -6.06 -15.98 -12.40
C GLY A 115 -6.43 -16.85 -13.57
N TYR A 116 -6.54 -16.20 -14.72
CA TYR A 116 -6.84 -16.86 -15.96
C TYR A 116 -6.35 -16.08 -17.16
N ILE A 117 -6.23 -16.77 -18.30
CA ILE A 117 -6.00 -16.14 -19.60
C ILE A 117 -7.29 -16.25 -20.39
N LEU A 118 -7.74 -15.13 -20.95
CA LEU A 118 -8.89 -15.08 -21.84
C LEU A 118 -8.55 -14.18 -23.03
N LYS A 119 -8.65 -14.71 -24.26
CA LYS A 119 -8.40 -13.95 -25.49
C LYS A 119 -7.04 -13.23 -25.47
N GLY A 120 -6.02 -13.91 -24.95
CA GLY A 120 -4.64 -13.41 -24.90
C GLY A 120 -4.35 -12.37 -23.80
N ILE A 121 -5.33 -12.02 -22.97
CA ILE A 121 -5.18 -11.15 -21.78
C ILE A 121 -5.00 -12.04 -20.55
N LEU A 122 -3.96 -11.78 -19.76
CA LEU A 122 -3.75 -12.40 -18.46
C LEU A 122 -4.42 -11.56 -17.38
N LYS A 123 -5.36 -12.16 -16.66
CA LYS A 123 -5.95 -11.59 -15.46
C LYS A 123 -5.44 -12.32 -14.23
N LEU A 124 -4.83 -11.60 -13.30
CA LEU A 124 -4.40 -12.13 -12.02
C LEU A 124 -5.05 -11.35 -10.88
N ASP A 125 -5.56 -12.10 -9.92
CA ASP A 125 -5.84 -11.67 -8.57
C ASP A 125 -4.67 -12.09 -7.69
N ILE A 126 -3.96 -11.10 -7.16
CA ILE A 126 -2.74 -11.28 -6.37
C ILE A 126 -3.06 -10.84 -4.96
N VAL A 127 -3.12 -11.82 -4.05
CA VAL A 127 -3.41 -11.60 -2.64
C VAL A 127 -2.15 -11.85 -1.86
N ARG A 128 -1.80 -10.91 -1.00
CA ARG A 128 -0.63 -11.00 -0.12
C ARG A 128 -1.09 -10.96 1.33
N GLU A 129 -0.47 -11.80 2.14
CA GLU A 129 -0.70 -11.90 3.58
C GLU A 129 0.62 -11.59 4.32
N MET A 130 0.63 -10.49 5.07
CA MET A 130 1.77 -9.98 5.83
C MET A 130 1.94 -10.84 7.09
N THR A 131 3.16 -11.32 7.33
CA THR A 131 3.50 -12.14 8.51
C THR A 131 4.29 -11.36 9.57
N SER A 132 4.32 -10.04 9.43
CA SER A 132 5.05 -9.13 10.33
C SER A 132 4.45 -9.08 11.74
N SER A 133 5.31 -8.89 12.73
CA SER A 133 4.89 -8.70 14.13
C SER A 133 4.11 -7.40 14.39
N VAL A 134 4.14 -6.44 13.46
CA VAL A 134 3.38 -5.18 13.58
C VAL A 134 1.90 -5.35 13.21
N VAL A 135 1.53 -6.48 12.60
CA VAL A 135 0.13 -6.78 12.25
C VAL A 135 -0.77 -6.61 13.46
N GLY A 136 -1.83 -5.81 13.31
CA GLY A 136 -2.82 -5.58 14.35
C GLY A 136 -3.27 -4.13 14.46
N ASN A 137 -4.12 -3.92 15.47
CA ASN A 137 -4.61 -2.60 15.84
C ASN A 137 -3.75 -2.06 16.99
N TRP A 138 -3.39 -0.79 16.89
CA TRP A 138 -2.52 -0.08 17.82
C TRP A 138 -3.11 1.27 18.16
N ASP A 139 -3.31 1.54 19.44
CA ASP A 139 -3.74 2.84 19.95
C ASP A 139 -2.55 3.57 20.58
N LEU A 140 -2.38 4.85 20.26
CA LEU A 140 -1.37 5.69 20.88
C LEU A 140 -1.58 5.68 22.39
N THR A 141 -0.52 5.36 23.13
CA THR A 141 -0.58 5.33 24.58
C THR A 141 -0.65 6.76 25.10
N ILE A 142 -1.75 7.13 25.75
CA ILE A 142 -1.92 8.43 26.42
C ILE A 142 -2.20 8.18 27.90
N GLN A 143 -1.19 8.44 28.74
CA GLN A 143 -1.27 8.23 30.18
C GLN A 143 -2.21 9.26 30.81
N ASP A 144 -3.22 8.77 31.53
CA ASP A 144 -4.27 9.55 32.21
C ASP A 144 -4.98 10.59 31.32
N GLY A 145 -4.97 10.39 29.99
CA GLY A 145 -5.48 11.36 29.01
C GLY A 145 -4.68 12.67 28.95
N LYS A 146 -3.47 12.71 29.51
CA LYS A 146 -2.68 13.95 29.70
C LYS A 146 -1.34 13.96 29.00
N THR A 147 -0.71 12.80 28.85
CA THR A 147 0.63 12.69 28.27
C THR A 147 0.68 11.54 27.29
N ALA A 148 0.83 11.86 26.01
CA ALA A 148 1.11 10.85 24.99
C ALA A 148 2.52 10.27 25.21
N ASP A 149 2.67 8.97 24.96
CA ASP A 149 3.96 8.29 25.04
C ASP A 149 4.82 8.68 23.85
N VAL A 150 5.59 9.75 24.02
CA VAL A 150 6.58 10.24 23.07
C VAL A 150 7.94 9.86 23.59
N PHE A 151 8.73 9.21 22.74
CA PHE A 151 10.11 8.91 23.05
C PHE A 151 11.06 9.67 22.13
N ILE A 152 12.15 10.14 22.71
CA ILE A 152 13.22 10.85 22.04
C ILE A 152 14.52 10.20 22.53
N SER A 153 15.33 9.72 21.60
CA SER A 153 16.63 9.10 21.85
C SER A 153 17.65 9.78 20.94
N VAL A 154 18.47 10.62 21.55
CA VAL A 154 19.57 11.36 20.93
C VAL A 154 20.86 10.92 21.60
N LYS A 155 21.87 10.63 20.78
CA LYS A 155 23.21 10.24 21.24
C LYS A 155 24.28 11.00 20.49
N GLY A 156 25.37 11.31 21.18
CA GLY A 156 26.58 11.88 20.59
C GLY A 156 26.54 13.39 20.41
N THR A 157 25.70 14.12 21.15
CA THR A 157 25.75 15.59 21.23
C THR A 157 25.81 16.07 22.69
N PRO A 158 26.41 17.24 22.99
CA PRO A 158 26.44 17.79 24.35
C PRO A 158 25.05 18.03 24.98
N LEU A 159 23.98 17.92 24.20
CA LEU A 159 22.60 18.15 24.62
C LEU A 159 21.79 16.84 24.76
N ASP A 160 22.43 15.66 24.66
CA ASP A 160 21.74 14.36 24.71
C ASP A 160 20.77 14.25 25.89
N ASP A 161 21.25 14.52 27.12
CA ASP A 161 20.44 14.43 28.35
C ASP A 161 19.23 15.37 28.32
N LEU A 162 19.43 16.61 27.85
CA LEU A 162 18.34 17.59 27.73
C LEU A 162 17.29 17.10 26.74
N LEU A 163 17.71 16.70 25.54
CA LEU A 163 16.81 16.27 24.47
C LEU A 163 16.05 15.00 24.83
N ASN A 164 16.73 14.03 25.44
CA ASN A 164 16.11 12.78 25.91
C ASN A 164 15.08 13.02 27.02
N SER A 165 15.23 14.09 27.79
CA SER A 165 14.25 14.49 28.82
C SER A 165 12.99 15.18 28.26
N MET A 166 12.97 15.53 26.96
CA MET A 166 11.86 16.28 26.36
C MET A 166 10.63 15.43 26.01
N GLY A 167 10.75 14.10 25.99
CA GLY A 167 9.65 13.19 25.63
C GLY A 167 8.33 13.52 26.34
N PRO A 168 8.29 13.58 27.68
CA PRO A 168 7.08 13.95 28.44
C PRO A 168 6.53 15.34 28.10
N VAL A 169 7.38 16.33 27.84
CA VAL A 169 6.94 17.69 27.48
C VAL A 169 6.25 17.66 26.12
N VAL A 170 6.86 17.02 25.13
CA VAL A 170 6.26 16.86 23.80
C VAL A 170 4.97 16.03 23.89
N GLY A 171 4.96 14.99 24.72
CA GLY A 171 3.79 14.15 24.97
C GLY A 171 2.59 14.91 25.54
N GLN A 172 2.82 15.84 26.46
CA GLN A 172 1.76 16.72 26.99
C GLN A 172 1.21 17.66 25.90
N LEU A 173 2.07 18.21 25.05
CA LEU A 173 1.63 19.07 23.94
C LEU A 173 0.83 18.30 22.89
N LEU A 174 1.25 17.07 22.59
CA LEU A 174 0.53 16.20 21.67
C LEU A 174 -0.85 15.85 22.22
N ALA A 175 -0.96 15.48 23.50
CA ALA A 175 -2.24 15.14 24.13
C ALA A 175 -3.24 16.32 24.18
N GLN A 176 -2.76 17.57 24.12
CA GLN A 176 -3.64 18.75 23.98
C GLN A 176 -4.24 18.89 22.58
N LYS A 177 -3.70 18.18 21.58
CA LYS A 177 -4.12 18.23 20.17
C LYS A 177 -4.83 16.96 19.72
N VAL A 178 -4.58 15.85 20.39
CA VAL A 178 -5.18 14.56 20.06
C VAL A 178 -5.57 13.79 21.31
N GLU A 179 -6.80 13.31 21.34
CA GLU A 179 -7.36 12.47 22.42
C GLU A 179 -7.14 10.98 22.12
N LYS A 180 -7.11 10.61 20.83
CA LYS A 180 -6.86 9.23 20.39
C LYS A 180 -6.18 9.23 19.03
N VAL A 181 -5.20 8.35 18.84
CA VAL A 181 -4.70 7.95 17.52
C VAL A 181 -4.74 6.44 17.46
N SER A 182 -5.26 5.89 16.36
CA SER A 182 -5.33 4.45 16.12
C SER A 182 -4.70 4.14 14.77
N VAL A 183 -3.92 3.07 14.71
CA VAL A 183 -3.31 2.55 13.49
C VAL A 183 -3.65 1.06 13.35
N LEU A 184 -4.14 0.67 12.18
CA LEU A 184 -4.30 -0.72 11.78
C LEU A 184 -3.26 -1.05 10.72
N PHE A 185 -2.42 -2.04 11.03
CA PHE A 185 -1.59 -2.75 10.07
C PHE A 185 -2.28 -4.08 9.76
N GLY A 186 -3.08 -4.11 8.70
CA GLY A 186 -3.83 -5.31 8.30
C GLY A 186 -2.95 -6.34 7.60
N GLU A 187 -3.25 -7.63 7.83
CA GLU A 187 -2.56 -8.77 7.20
C GLU A 187 -2.60 -8.70 5.67
N ASN A 188 -3.64 -8.13 5.08
CA ASN A 188 -3.75 -7.96 3.62
C ASN A 188 -2.99 -6.73 3.07
N GLY A 189 -2.14 -6.08 3.89
CA GLY A 189 -1.46 -4.84 3.53
C GLY A 189 -2.32 -3.58 3.65
N GLN A 190 -3.52 -3.67 4.24
CA GLN A 190 -4.34 -2.51 4.57
C GLN A 190 -3.65 -1.65 5.64
N LEU A 191 -3.59 -0.34 5.40
CA LEU A 191 -3.18 0.65 6.39
C LEU A 191 -4.36 1.59 6.68
N VAL A 192 -4.78 1.66 7.95
CA VAL A 192 -5.78 2.65 8.40
C VAL A 192 -5.20 3.44 9.54
N VAL A 193 -5.23 4.77 9.41
CA VAL A 193 -4.85 5.70 10.48
C VAL A 193 -6.08 6.53 10.82
N GLY A 194 -6.47 6.53 12.08
CA GLY A 194 -7.56 7.33 12.62
C GLY A 194 -7.07 8.21 13.75
N TYR A 195 -7.69 9.38 13.92
CA TYR A 195 -7.41 10.24 15.07
C TYR A 195 -8.70 10.87 15.60
N LYS A 196 -8.66 11.32 16.85
CA LYS A 196 -9.76 12.04 17.51
C LYS A 196 -9.20 13.31 18.13
N MET A 197 -9.71 14.48 17.72
CA MET A 197 -9.37 15.74 18.37
C MET A 197 -10.10 15.88 19.72
N PRO A 198 -9.52 16.55 20.73
CA PRO A 198 -10.18 16.79 21.99
C PRO A 198 -11.53 17.51 21.82
N GLY A 199 -12.58 16.95 22.43
CA GLY A 199 -13.93 17.50 22.35
C GLY A 199 -14.69 17.18 21.06
N SER A 200 -14.12 16.38 20.15
CA SER A 200 -14.86 15.76 19.06
C SER A 200 -15.62 14.53 19.56
N ASP A 201 -16.84 14.31 19.08
CA ASP A 201 -17.60 13.07 19.35
C ASP A 201 -17.25 11.95 18.35
N ALA A 202 -16.52 12.25 17.28
CA ALA A 202 -16.19 11.31 16.22
C ALA A 202 -14.68 11.09 16.10
N ILE A 203 -14.30 9.85 15.80
CA ILE A 203 -12.96 9.54 15.27
C ILE A 203 -12.97 9.97 13.80
N ASP A 204 -12.08 10.89 13.46
CA ASP A 204 -11.76 11.22 12.08
C ASP A 204 -10.96 10.06 11.50
N LEU A 205 -11.69 9.14 10.87
CA LEU A 205 -11.14 8.18 9.92
C LEU A 205 -11.01 8.88 8.56
N PRO A 206 -10.21 8.35 7.62
CA PRO A 206 -10.38 8.73 6.22
C PRO A 206 -11.87 8.62 5.89
N PRO A 207 -12.54 9.67 5.37
CA PRO A 207 -13.98 9.64 5.10
C PRO A 207 -14.37 8.33 4.42
N ALA A 208 -15.45 7.69 4.86
CA ALA A 208 -15.85 6.36 4.37
C ALA A 208 -16.00 6.30 2.83
N GLU A 209 -16.22 7.46 2.20
CA GLU A 209 -16.31 7.66 0.76
C GLU A 209 -14.95 7.59 0.05
N ILE A 210 -13.85 7.98 0.72
CA ILE A 210 -12.48 7.89 0.20
C ILE A 210 -11.67 6.73 0.80
N ALA A 211 -12.14 6.11 1.88
CA ALA A 211 -11.50 4.95 2.50
C ALA A 211 -11.22 3.81 1.51
N PRO A 212 -12.12 3.41 0.59
CA PRO A 212 -11.82 2.36 -0.40
C PRO A 212 -10.72 2.78 -1.39
N VAL A 213 -10.64 4.07 -1.72
CA VAL A 213 -9.64 4.61 -2.66
C VAL A 213 -8.28 4.77 -1.98
N LEU A 214 -8.25 5.24 -0.72
CA LEU A 214 -7.05 5.36 0.09
C LEU A 214 -6.49 3.99 0.51
N VAL A 215 -7.34 3.01 0.82
CA VAL A 215 -6.94 1.62 1.09
C VAL A 215 -6.27 0.97 -0.12
N ASN A 216 -6.62 1.40 -1.34
CA ASN A 216 -5.95 0.95 -2.56
C ASN A 216 -4.72 1.81 -2.95
N LEU A 217 -4.61 3.02 -2.42
CA LEU A 217 -3.49 3.93 -2.67
C LEU A 217 -2.30 3.64 -1.77
N LEU A 218 -2.58 3.45 -0.48
CA LEU A 218 -1.61 3.25 0.57
C LEU A 218 -1.67 1.81 1.04
N THR A 219 -0.50 1.19 1.05
CA THR A 219 -0.28 -0.13 1.64
C THR A 219 0.95 -0.06 2.53
N TRP A 220 1.30 -1.17 3.17
CA TRP A 220 2.49 -1.26 3.99
C TRP A 220 3.17 -2.61 3.80
N TYR A 221 4.45 -2.71 4.13
CA TYR A 221 5.17 -3.97 4.26
C TYR A 221 6.30 -3.85 5.27
N GLU A 222 6.75 -4.97 5.83
CA GLU A 222 8.00 -5.02 6.59
C GLU A 222 9.09 -5.68 5.75
N LYS A 223 10.29 -5.10 5.75
CA LYS A 223 11.49 -5.72 5.19
C LYS A 223 12.68 -5.36 6.05
N ASP A 224 13.51 -6.35 6.38
CA ASP A 224 14.72 -6.18 7.18
C ASP A 224 14.48 -5.45 8.53
N GLY A 225 13.32 -5.68 9.17
CA GLY A 225 12.96 -5.05 10.44
C GLY A 225 12.46 -3.60 10.33
N ILE A 226 12.24 -3.10 9.11
CA ILE A 226 11.73 -1.75 8.86
C ILE A 226 10.34 -1.85 8.22
N VAL A 227 9.38 -1.12 8.76
CA VAL A 227 8.03 -0.98 8.20
C VAL A 227 8.05 0.14 7.18
N TYR A 228 7.63 -0.15 5.96
CA TYR A 228 7.52 0.83 4.89
C TYR A 228 6.04 1.11 4.62
N ILE A 229 5.63 2.36 4.75
CA ILE A 229 4.37 2.81 4.15
C ILE A 229 4.65 3.03 2.66
N ALA A 230 3.86 2.40 1.79
CA ALA A 230 4.06 2.43 0.35
C ALA A 230 2.85 3.03 -0.35
N ALA A 231 3.12 3.95 -1.26
CA ALA A 231 2.14 4.54 -2.16
C ALA A 231 2.56 4.24 -3.60
N ARG A 232 1.62 3.85 -4.45
CA ARG A 232 1.92 3.61 -5.86
C ARG A 232 2.35 4.89 -6.57
N LYS A 233 3.46 4.82 -7.30
CA LYS A 233 4.08 5.98 -7.94
C LYS A 233 3.16 6.63 -8.97
N ASP A 234 2.51 5.84 -9.81
CA ASP A 234 1.64 6.34 -10.87
C ASP A 234 0.41 7.09 -10.34
N ILE A 235 -0.19 6.63 -9.25
CA ILE A 235 -1.29 7.36 -8.60
C ILE A 235 -0.79 8.63 -7.92
N VAL A 236 0.36 8.57 -7.23
CA VAL A 236 0.97 9.76 -6.64
C VAL A 236 1.30 10.80 -7.71
N ASP A 237 1.87 10.40 -8.84
CA ASP A 237 2.21 11.31 -9.94
C ASP A 237 0.94 11.98 -10.52
N ILE A 238 -0.18 11.26 -10.62
CA ILE A 238 -1.49 11.83 -10.99
C ILE A 238 -1.95 12.84 -9.94
N ILE A 239 -1.90 12.48 -8.65
CA ILE A 239 -2.29 13.36 -7.54
C ILE A 239 -1.44 14.63 -7.57
N VAL A 240 -0.12 14.50 -7.77
CA VAL A 240 0.81 15.63 -7.84
C VAL A 240 0.49 16.56 -8.99
N ALA A 241 0.11 16.03 -10.15
CA ALA A 241 -0.30 16.83 -11.29
C ALA A 241 -1.66 17.53 -11.11
N LEU A 242 -2.49 17.06 -10.17
CA LEU A 242 -3.84 17.56 -9.91
C LEU A 242 -3.93 18.53 -8.73
N ILE A 243 -3.21 18.27 -7.62
CA ILE A 243 -3.31 19.06 -6.38
C ILE A 243 -3.10 20.57 -6.60
N PRO A 244 -2.06 21.03 -7.32
CA PRO A 244 -1.86 22.46 -7.57
C PRO A 244 -2.97 23.11 -8.42
N LYS A 245 -3.76 22.31 -9.13
CA LYS A 245 -4.91 22.76 -9.92
C LYS A 245 -6.21 22.80 -9.12
N LEU A 246 -6.28 22.05 -8.02
CA LEU A 246 -7.47 21.91 -7.17
C LEU A 246 -7.36 22.68 -5.86
N SER A 247 -6.14 23.01 -5.44
CA SER A 247 -5.84 23.72 -4.21
C SER A 247 -4.60 24.58 -4.43
N GLU A 248 -4.50 25.71 -3.72
CA GLU A 248 -3.29 26.56 -3.71
C GLU A 248 -2.14 25.94 -2.88
N ILE A 249 -2.20 24.64 -2.60
CA ILE A 249 -1.21 23.94 -1.79
C ILE A 249 -0.05 23.51 -2.69
N ASP A 250 1.13 24.08 -2.45
CA ASP A 250 2.38 23.57 -3.02
C ASP A 250 2.84 22.34 -2.24
N ILE A 251 2.68 21.17 -2.85
CA ILE A 251 3.10 19.89 -2.26
C ILE A 251 4.55 19.52 -2.58
N THR A 252 5.22 20.27 -3.47
CA THR A 252 6.59 19.97 -3.93
C THR A 252 7.57 19.74 -2.78
N PRO A 253 7.55 20.54 -1.69
CA PRO A 253 8.46 20.33 -0.56
C PRO A 253 8.28 18.95 0.11
N TYR A 254 7.06 18.42 0.13
CA TYR A 254 6.73 17.16 0.78
C TYR A 254 7.08 15.94 -0.07
N LEU A 255 7.18 16.09 -1.39
CA LEU A 255 7.64 14.99 -2.29
C LEU A 255 9.07 14.58 -2.01
N SER A 256 9.90 15.48 -1.46
CA SER A 256 11.28 15.17 -1.06
C SER A 256 11.38 14.17 0.10
N LEU A 257 10.27 13.95 0.83
CA LEU A 257 10.20 12.96 1.91
C LEU A 257 10.02 11.53 1.40
N LEU A 258 9.58 11.38 0.15
CA LEU A 258 9.25 10.10 -0.45
C LEU A 258 10.49 9.50 -1.11
N GLU A 259 10.77 8.24 -0.79
CA GLU A 259 11.85 7.48 -1.42
C GLU A 259 11.27 6.59 -2.52
N LEU A 260 11.94 6.48 -3.66
CA LEU A 260 11.48 5.60 -4.73
C LEU A 260 12.02 4.18 -4.54
N ASN A 261 11.13 3.20 -4.53
CA ASN A 261 11.45 1.77 -4.52
C ASN A 261 10.61 1.06 -5.58
N GLY A 262 11.23 0.73 -6.71
CA GLY A 262 10.53 0.21 -7.89
C GLY A 262 9.42 1.15 -8.34
N SER A 263 8.19 0.64 -8.37
CA SER A 263 6.98 1.40 -8.75
C SER A 263 6.25 2.05 -7.57
N PHE A 264 6.89 2.16 -6.41
CA PHE A 264 6.32 2.71 -5.19
C PHE A 264 7.14 3.86 -4.64
N TYR A 265 6.47 4.89 -4.15
CA TYR A 265 7.02 5.81 -3.17
C TYR A 265 6.88 5.18 -1.79
N VAL A 266 7.95 5.19 -0.99
CA VAL A 266 7.98 4.56 0.33
C VAL A 266 8.43 5.53 1.41
N LEU A 267 7.92 5.29 2.61
CA LEU A 267 8.26 5.99 3.84
C LEU A 267 8.72 4.98 4.89
N PRO A 268 10.00 4.98 5.30
CA PRO A 268 10.50 4.07 6.33
C PRO A 268 10.06 4.51 7.73
N ILE A 269 9.51 3.57 8.48
CA ILE A 269 9.15 3.67 9.90
C ILE A 269 9.74 2.45 10.60
N HIS A 270 10.56 2.68 11.60
CA HIS A 270 11.07 1.61 12.43
C HIS A 270 10.02 1.19 13.45
N ALA A 271 9.92 -0.11 13.71
CA ALA A 271 9.00 -0.68 14.68
C ALA A 271 9.76 -1.55 15.68
N THR A 272 9.46 -1.40 16.96
CA THR A 272 9.86 -2.36 18.00
C THR A 272 8.60 -2.86 18.67
N ILE A 273 8.35 -4.17 18.61
CA ILE A 273 7.15 -4.82 19.15
C ILE A 273 7.54 -5.68 20.34
N GLU A 274 6.97 -5.39 21.50
CA GLU A 274 7.16 -6.12 22.75
C GLU A 274 5.80 -6.46 23.36
N ALA A 275 5.33 -7.68 23.07
CA ALA A 275 4.01 -8.18 23.46
C ALA A 275 2.89 -7.22 23.02
N ASN A 276 2.26 -6.52 23.97
CA ASN A 276 1.14 -5.61 23.73
C ASN A 276 1.58 -4.15 23.53
N ASN A 277 2.88 -3.88 23.44
CA ASN A 277 3.43 -2.56 23.22
C ASN A 277 4.17 -2.50 21.89
N ALA A 278 4.01 -1.39 21.18
CA ALA A 278 4.76 -1.07 19.98
C ALA A 278 5.42 0.30 20.14
N ARG A 279 6.64 0.45 19.62
CA ARG A 279 7.26 1.75 19.38
C ARG A 279 7.40 1.93 17.88
N LEU A 280 6.75 2.96 17.35
CA LEU A 280 6.90 3.36 15.94
C LEU A 280 7.72 4.63 15.89
N TYR A 281 8.80 4.64 15.10
CA TYR A 281 9.76 5.75 15.14
C TYR A 281 10.50 5.96 13.85
N VAL A 282 11.09 7.15 13.76
CA VAL A 282 11.92 7.58 12.64
C VAL A 282 13.32 7.87 13.13
N THR A 283 14.29 7.67 12.25
CA THR A 283 15.71 7.83 12.55
C THR A 283 16.24 9.18 12.05
N LYS A 284 17.48 9.49 12.42
CA LYS A 284 18.18 10.73 12.08
C LYS A 284 18.04 11.12 10.61
N ASP A 285 18.21 10.18 9.68
CA ASP A 285 18.16 10.46 8.24
C ASP A 285 16.79 10.99 7.82
N PHE A 286 15.71 10.41 8.36
CA PHE A 286 14.36 10.90 8.10
C PHE A 286 14.07 12.22 8.82
N VAL A 287 14.50 12.34 10.09
CA VAL A 287 14.38 13.60 10.86
C VAL A 287 15.06 14.76 10.14
N GLN A 288 16.24 14.53 9.54
CA GLN A 288 16.96 15.53 8.75
C GLN A 288 16.18 15.98 7.51
N LYS A 289 15.47 15.07 6.84
CA LYS A 289 14.63 15.39 5.68
C LYS A 289 13.37 16.16 6.07
N VAL A 290 12.75 15.78 7.18
CA VAL A 290 11.46 16.34 7.64
C VAL A 290 11.63 17.69 8.35
N TRP A 291 12.70 17.87 9.11
CA TRP A 291 12.87 19.06 9.95
C TRP A 291 12.80 20.39 9.18
N PRO A 292 13.38 20.54 7.97
CA PRO A 292 13.22 21.75 7.16
C PRO A 292 11.77 22.12 6.84
N LEU A 293 10.87 21.15 6.81
CA LEU A 293 9.44 21.36 6.59
C LEU A 293 8.72 21.66 7.90
N ILE A 294 8.99 20.92 8.97
CA ILE A 294 8.34 21.12 10.27
C ILE A 294 8.66 22.49 10.86
N LYS A 295 9.90 22.97 10.70
CA LYS A 295 10.31 24.28 11.24
C LYS A 295 9.50 25.45 10.66
N THR A 296 8.99 25.34 9.44
CA THR A 296 8.19 26.41 8.81
C THR A 296 6.78 26.48 9.40
N LEU A 297 6.34 25.41 10.07
CA LEU A 297 5.04 25.33 10.73
C LEU A 297 5.07 25.93 12.15
N ILE A 298 6.25 26.27 12.68
CA ILE A 298 6.41 26.85 14.02
C ILE A 298 6.46 28.38 13.89
N PRO A 299 5.44 29.12 14.40
CA PRO A 299 5.44 30.58 14.34
C PRO A 299 6.63 31.20 15.09
N ALA A 300 7.17 32.30 14.58
CA ALA A 300 8.35 32.96 15.18
C ALA A 300 8.07 33.53 16.58
N ASP A 301 6.81 33.85 16.88
CA ASP A 301 6.32 34.33 18.17
C ASP A 301 5.87 33.18 19.11
N SER A 302 6.03 31.94 18.68
CA SER A 302 5.74 30.77 19.50
C SER A 302 6.62 30.72 20.74
N GLN A 303 6.04 30.35 21.88
CA GLN A 303 6.80 30.06 23.11
C GLN A 303 7.82 28.92 22.94
N TYR A 304 7.75 28.16 21.85
CA TYR A 304 8.68 27.09 21.51
C TYR A 304 9.76 27.51 20.51
N ALA A 305 9.77 28.76 20.03
CA ALA A 305 10.74 29.24 19.05
C ALA A 305 12.20 29.13 19.56
N PHE A 306 12.41 29.19 20.87
CA PHE A 306 13.74 29.00 21.48
C PHE A 306 14.31 27.59 21.25
N LEU A 307 13.45 26.59 20.98
CA LEU A 307 13.88 25.21 20.70
C LEU A 307 14.45 25.05 19.30
N LEU A 308 14.08 25.92 18.34
CA LEU A 308 14.54 25.82 16.95
C LEU A 308 16.07 25.71 16.82
N PRO A 309 16.89 26.63 17.39
CA PRO A 309 18.35 26.52 17.29
C PRO A 309 18.92 25.31 18.04
N ILE A 310 18.24 24.85 19.09
CA ILE A 310 18.64 23.65 19.86
C ILE A 310 18.44 22.40 19.00
N VAL A 311 17.27 22.26 18.38
CA VAL A 311 16.94 21.13 17.51
C VAL A 311 17.80 21.16 16.24
N ASP A 312 18.03 22.32 15.63
CA ASP A 312 18.97 22.47 14.50
C ASP A 312 20.37 21.98 14.86
N SER A 313 20.89 22.37 16.03
CA SER A 313 22.20 21.91 16.48
C SER A 313 22.23 20.40 16.72
N ALA A 314 21.19 19.85 17.34
CA ALA A 314 21.07 18.42 17.63
C ALA A 314 21.04 17.58 16.35
N ILE A 315 20.20 17.95 15.39
CA ILE A 315 20.05 17.25 14.11
C ILE A 315 21.36 17.19 13.32
N ASN A 316 22.17 18.24 13.39
CA ASN A 316 23.45 18.31 12.70
C ASN A 316 24.59 17.58 13.45
N SER A 317 24.61 17.62 14.78
CA SER A 317 25.73 17.13 15.60
C SER A 317 25.56 15.71 16.16
N ALA A 318 24.33 15.25 16.40
CA ALA A 318 24.09 13.95 17.03
C ALA A 318 24.59 12.80 16.15
N GLN A 319 25.10 11.74 16.76
CA GLN A 319 25.47 10.50 16.07
C GLN A 319 24.23 9.71 15.66
N SER A 320 23.24 9.64 16.54
CA SER A 320 21.94 9.01 16.26
C SER A 320 20.81 9.84 16.84
N ILE A 321 19.66 9.81 16.15
CA ILE A 321 18.41 10.39 16.59
C ILE A 321 17.32 9.36 16.29
N GLU A 322 16.49 9.10 17.27
CA GLU A 322 15.26 8.32 17.14
C GLU A 322 14.16 9.13 17.81
N ILE A 323 13.09 9.39 17.07
CA ILE A 323 11.91 10.10 17.57
C ILE A 323 10.70 9.27 17.19
N GLY A 324 9.85 8.97 18.17
CA GLY A 324 8.69 8.14 17.90
C GLY A 324 7.64 8.18 18.99
N LEU A 325 6.66 7.30 18.81
CA LEU A 325 5.48 7.19 19.64
C LEU A 325 5.33 5.76 20.13
N GLY A 326 4.87 5.62 21.37
CA GLY A 326 4.49 4.36 21.99
C GLY A 326 3.01 4.07 21.78
N PHE A 327 2.71 2.84 21.38
CA PHE A 327 1.36 2.34 21.15
C PHE A 327 1.12 1.08 21.96
N THR A 328 -0.15 0.83 22.25
CA THR A 328 -0.61 -0.41 22.88
C THR A 328 -1.72 -1.04 22.08
N THR A 329 -1.87 -2.36 22.18
CA THR A 329 -3.06 -3.02 21.62
C THR A 329 -4.32 -2.47 22.31
N PRO A 330 -5.40 -2.15 21.58
CA PRO A 330 -6.64 -1.68 22.18
C PRO A 330 -7.10 -2.63 23.28
N CYS A 331 -7.45 -2.09 24.45
CA CYS A 331 -8.07 -2.87 25.50
C CYS A 331 -9.44 -3.35 24.99
N ILE A 332 -9.57 -4.64 24.70
CA ILE A 332 -10.88 -5.24 24.46
C ILE A 332 -11.57 -5.27 25.83
N ILE A 333 -12.35 -4.23 26.14
CA ILE A 333 -13.31 -4.32 27.24
C ILE A 333 -14.33 -5.37 26.77
N PRO A 334 -14.47 -6.52 27.46
CA PRO A 334 -15.53 -7.46 27.13
C PRO A 334 -16.86 -6.70 27.17
N ALA A 335 -17.66 -6.83 26.12
CA ALA A 335 -19.03 -6.33 26.18
C ALA A 335 -19.75 -7.14 27.27
N ASP A 336 -20.06 -6.49 28.39
CA ASP A 336 -20.98 -7.00 29.40
C ASP A 336 -22.40 -7.16 28.83
#